data_AF-A0A1J5LIN4-F1
#
_entry.id   AF-A0A1J5LIN4-F1
#
_cell.length_a   1.000
_cell.length_b   1.000
_cell.length_c   1.000
_cell.angle_alpha   90.00
_cell.angle_beta   90.00
_cell.angle_gamma   90.00
#
_symmetry.space_group_name_H-M   'P 1'
#
loop_
_entity.id
_entity.type
_entity.pdbx_description
1 polymer ?
#
loop_
_entity_poly.entity_id
_entity_poly.type
_entity_poly.pdbx_seq_one_letter_code
_entity_poly.pdbx_strand_id
1 'polypeptide(L)'
;MEVVKEKSWFQRNWMWAVPGCGCLVFIAVIVFGAGAIFLGVKNEIIDSGPYDYALTLAQNDANVIEALGNDIEEDGMFKGNISYKNSSGSVDIQIPIKGSIGYGTIYVKGFKDDGDWEYEELYVLIKDSQLEINLLEKSLEVI
;
A
#
# COMPACT_ATOMS: atom_id res chain seq x y z
N MET A 1 32.31 31.06 57.77
CA MET A 1 32.60 31.19 56.33
C MET A 1 31.36 30.69 55.61
N GLU A 2 30.58 31.59 55.01
CA GLU A 2 29.33 31.24 54.33
C GLU A 2 29.64 30.90 52.87
N VAL A 3 29.36 29.66 52.48
CA VAL A 3 29.62 29.17 51.11
C VAL A 3 28.46 29.64 50.23
N VAL A 4 28.70 30.67 49.43
CA VAL A 4 27.75 31.15 48.43
C VAL A 4 27.61 30.09 47.32
N LYS A 5 26.45 29.44 47.26
CA LYS A 5 26.13 28.44 46.23
C LYS A 5 25.64 29.14 44.97
N GLU A 6 26.50 29.27 43.96
CA GLU A 6 26.10 29.86 42.68
C GLU A 6 25.02 29.00 41.99
N LYS A 7 23.94 29.64 41.54
CA LYS A 7 22.87 28.96 40.80
C LYS A 7 23.39 28.52 39.43
N SER A 8 23.25 27.23 39.13
CA SER A 8 23.57 26.64 37.82
C SER A 8 22.86 27.41 36.70
N TRP A 9 23.60 27.68 35.61
CA TRP A 9 23.14 28.36 34.39
C TRP A 9 21.79 27.80 33.88
N PHE A 10 21.57 26.50 34.12
CA PHE A 10 20.38 25.75 33.76
C PHE A 10 19.08 26.26 34.41
N GLN A 11 19.13 26.79 35.64
CA GLN A 11 17.94 27.36 36.29
C GLN A 11 17.52 28.72 35.71
N ARG A 12 18.45 29.45 35.06
CA ARG A 12 18.19 30.82 34.59
C ARG A 12 17.68 30.86 33.14
N ASN A 13 18.04 29.86 32.33
CA ASN A 13 17.61 29.76 30.93
C ASN A 13 16.58 28.64 30.67
N TRP A 14 16.00 28.05 31.73
CA TRP A 14 15.04 26.94 31.64
C TRP A 14 13.81 27.25 30.79
N MET A 15 13.36 28.51 30.77
CA MET A 15 12.23 28.95 29.93
C MET A 15 12.54 28.92 28.43
N TRP A 16 13.81 28.90 28.03
CA TRP A 16 14.25 28.77 26.63
C TRP A 16 14.64 27.34 26.25
N ALA A 17 14.98 26.51 27.23
CA ALA A 17 15.34 25.11 27.02
C ALA A 17 14.13 24.22 26.71
N VAL A 18 12.95 24.53 27.27
CA VAL A 18 11.73 23.72 27.11
C VAL A 18 11.00 23.95 25.77
N PRO A 19 10.82 25.18 25.27
CA PRO A 19 10.11 25.42 24.00
C PRO A 19 10.89 24.95 22.77
N GLY A 20 12.24 24.97 22.84
CA GLY A 20 13.11 24.54 21.73
C GLY A 20 13.11 23.03 21.48
N CYS A 21 12.79 22.22 22.49
CA CYS A 21 12.67 20.77 22.32
C CYS A 21 11.35 20.35 21.64
N GLY A 22 10.30 21.18 21.69
CA GLY A 22 8.99 20.83 21.14
C GLY A 22 8.97 20.75 19.61
N CYS A 23 9.63 21.70 18.92
CA CYS A 23 9.70 21.71 17.46
C CYS A 23 10.55 20.56 16.91
N LEU A 24 11.64 20.18 17.58
CA LEU A 24 12.47 19.06 17.17
C LEU A 24 11.75 17.71 17.34
N VAL A 25 10.95 17.54 18.40
CA VAL A 25 10.09 16.36 18.56
C VAL A 25 8.99 16.32 17.51
N PHE A 26 8.36 17.46 17.19
CA PHE A 26 7.35 17.53 16.12
C PHE A 26 7.92 17.18 14.74
N ILE A 27 9.09 17.72 14.40
CA ILE A 27 9.78 17.40 13.14
C ILE A 27 10.19 15.92 13.12
N ALA A 28 10.70 15.39 14.23
CA ALA A 28 11.04 13.97 14.34
C ALA A 28 9.80 13.07 14.16
N VAL A 29 8.65 13.43 14.73
CA VAL A 29 7.39 12.68 14.55
C VAL A 29 6.88 12.76 13.11
N ILE A 30 7.04 13.89 12.41
CA ILE A 30 6.66 14.02 11.00
C ILE A 30 7.60 13.20 10.10
N VAL A 31 8.92 13.27 10.32
CA VAL A 31 9.92 12.55 9.52
C VAL A 31 9.87 11.05 9.75
N PHE A 32 9.74 10.59 11.01
CA PHE A 32 9.64 9.15 11.32
C PHE A 32 8.22 8.60 11.15
N GLY A 33 7.17 9.40 11.35
CA GLY A 33 5.78 8.98 11.19
C GLY A 33 5.38 8.80 9.72
N ALA A 34 5.90 9.64 8.82
CA ALA A 34 5.70 9.48 7.37
C ALA A 34 6.55 8.33 6.77
N GLY A 35 7.69 8.00 7.37
CA GLY A 35 8.54 6.89 6.93
C GLY A 35 8.02 5.50 7.30
N ALA A 36 7.10 5.39 8.26
CA ALA A 36 6.54 4.12 8.69
C ALA A 36 5.46 3.56 7.74
N ILE A 37 4.95 4.38 6.80
CA ILE A 37 3.92 3.96 5.83
C ILE A 37 4.55 3.16 4.67
N PHE A 38 5.86 3.29 4.47
CA PHE A 38 6.62 2.53 3.48
C PHE A 38 7.45 1.39 4.09
N LEU A 39 7.11 0.96 5.30
CA LEU A 39 7.65 -0.30 5.83
C LEU A 39 6.92 -1.43 5.13
N GLY A 40 7.58 -1.92 4.07
CA GLY A 40 7.14 -2.94 3.14
C GLY A 40 6.08 -3.86 3.70
N VAL A 41 4.92 -3.85 3.01
CA VAL A 41 4.05 -5.00 2.97
C VAL A 41 4.94 -6.15 2.51
N LYS A 42 5.44 -6.94 3.45
CA LYS A 42 5.93 -8.27 3.11
C LYS A 42 4.72 -8.94 2.46
N ASN A 43 4.91 -9.44 1.25
CA ASN A 43 3.97 -10.33 0.58
C ASN A 43 3.84 -11.61 1.41
N GLU A 44 3.25 -11.52 2.61
CA GLU A 44 2.44 -12.60 3.11
C GLU A 44 1.29 -12.63 2.11
N ILE A 45 1.28 -13.65 1.25
CA ILE A 45 0.08 -14.03 0.51
C ILE A 45 -0.92 -14.38 1.60
N ILE A 46 -1.65 -13.37 2.08
CA ILE A 46 -2.74 -13.55 3.02
C ILE A 46 -3.65 -14.58 2.35
N ASP A 47 -4.17 -15.52 3.15
CA ASP A 47 -5.07 -16.63 2.79
C ASP A 47 -6.37 -16.19 2.05
N SER A 48 -6.46 -14.91 1.67
CA SER A 48 -7.41 -14.31 0.75
C SER A 48 -7.23 -14.87 -0.67
N GLY A 49 -8.34 -15.25 -1.30
CA GLY A 49 -8.31 -15.79 -2.66
C GLY A 49 -7.81 -14.77 -3.69
N PRO A 50 -7.52 -15.21 -4.93
CA PRO A 50 -6.97 -14.34 -5.97
C PRO A 50 -7.90 -13.17 -6.34
N TYR A 51 -9.20 -13.28 -6.04
CA TYR A 51 -10.16 -12.19 -6.16
C TYR A 51 -9.86 -11.04 -5.19
N ASP A 52 -9.84 -11.34 -3.89
CA ASP A 52 -9.65 -10.34 -2.81
C ASP A 52 -8.26 -9.71 -2.89
N TYR A 53 -7.25 -10.53 -3.21
CA TYR A 53 -5.88 -10.07 -3.41
C TYR A 53 -5.79 -9.04 -4.53
N ALA A 54 -6.36 -9.35 -5.71
CA ALA A 54 -6.33 -8.47 -6.87
C ALA A 54 -7.08 -7.15 -6.62
N LEU A 55 -8.24 -7.21 -5.96
CA LEU A 55 -9.02 -6.02 -5.62
C LEU A 55 -8.26 -5.13 -4.63
N THR A 56 -7.68 -5.73 -3.58
CA THR A 56 -6.88 -5.01 -2.58
C THR A 56 -5.67 -4.34 -3.23
N LEU A 57 -4.99 -5.04 -4.14
CA LEU A 57 -3.84 -4.50 -4.84
C LEU A 57 -4.22 -3.29 -5.71
N ALA A 58 -5.32 -3.38 -6.47
CA ALA A 58 -5.83 -2.28 -7.27
C ALA A 58 -6.26 -1.07 -6.40
N GLN A 59 -6.85 -1.30 -5.23
CA GLN A 59 -7.24 -0.25 -4.28
C GLN A 59 -6.05 0.51 -3.67
N ASN A 60 -4.86 -0.11 -3.63
CA ASN A 60 -3.67 0.47 -3.02
C ASN A 60 -2.64 0.96 -4.06
N ASP A 61 -2.84 0.68 -5.36
CA ASP A 61 -1.92 1.12 -6.41
C ASP A 61 -2.14 2.60 -6.76
N ALA A 62 -1.07 3.39 -6.65
CA ALA A 62 -1.14 4.83 -6.86
C ALA A 62 -1.53 5.22 -8.30
N ASN A 63 -1.11 4.44 -9.31
CA ASN A 63 -1.44 4.71 -10.70
C ASN A 63 -2.91 4.39 -10.98
N VAL A 64 -3.44 3.32 -10.35
CA VAL A 64 -4.87 2.99 -10.44
C VAL A 64 -5.71 4.06 -9.77
N ILE A 65 -5.32 4.53 -8.59
CA ILE A 65 -6.01 5.64 -7.89
C ILE A 65 -5.94 6.93 -8.71
N GLU A 66 -4.81 7.23 -9.36
CA GLU A 66 -4.68 8.39 -10.24
C GLU A 66 -5.62 8.29 -11.44
N ALA A 67 -5.80 7.10 -12.00
CA ALA A 67 -6.61 6.87 -13.19
C ALA A 67 -8.12 6.74 -12.92
N LEU A 68 -8.53 6.10 -11.82
CA LEU A 68 -9.94 5.81 -11.49
C LEU A 68 -10.50 6.67 -10.34
N GLY A 69 -9.63 7.32 -9.59
CA GLY A 69 -9.96 8.10 -8.40
C GLY A 69 -9.91 7.30 -7.11
N ASN A 70 -10.41 7.91 -6.03
CA ASN A 70 -10.52 7.25 -4.73
C ASN A 70 -11.74 6.32 -4.69
N ASP A 71 -11.88 5.57 -3.60
CA ASP A 71 -13.01 4.68 -3.32
C ASP A 71 -13.22 3.65 -4.44
N ILE A 72 -12.14 2.93 -4.79
CA ILE A 72 -12.18 1.86 -5.79
C ILE A 72 -12.97 0.67 -5.22
N GLU A 73 -14.07 0.31 -5.88
CA GLU A 73 -14.98 -0.77 -5.49
C GLU A 73 -15.32 -1.66 -6.68
N GLU A 74 -15.85 -2.85 -6.41
CA GLU A 74 -16.41 -3.73 -7.45
C GLU A 74 -17.63 -3.11 -8.14
N ASP A 75 -17.71 -3.28 -9.46
CA ASP A 75 -18.81 -2.81 -10.32
C ASP A 75 -19.56 -3.99 -10.94
N GLY A 76 -20.09 -4.87 -10.08
CA GLY A 76 -20.88 -6.03 -10.46
C GLY A 76 -20.13 -7.35 -10.28
N MET A 77 -20.55 -8.37 -11.03
CA MET A 77 -20.01 -9.73 -10.88
C MET A 77 -18.75 -9.91 -11.73
N PHE A 78 -17.73 -10.53 -11.15
CA PHE A 78 -16.55 -10.96 -11.90
C PHE A 78 -16.92 -12.00 -12.96
N LYS A 79 -16.14 -12.05 -14.03
CA LYS A 79 -16.25 -13.05 -15.10
C LYS A 79 -15.06 -13.98 -15.04
N GLY A 80 -15.21 -15.18 -15.60
CA GLY A 80 -14.14 -16.17 -15.67
C GLY A 80 -14.32 -17.30 -14.66
N ASN A 81 -13.23 -17.96 -14.30
CA ASN A 81 -13.26 -19.15 -13.46
C ASN A 81 -12.09 -19.15 -12.46
N ILE A 82 -12.42 -19.51 -11.22
CA ILE A 82 -11.45 -19.79 -10.16
C ILE A 82 -11.63 -21.27 -9.80
N SER A 83 -10.58 -22.06 -9.91
CA SER A 83 -10.62 -23.49 -9.60
C SER A 83 -9.36 -23.91 -8.84
N TYR A 84 -9.48 -24.20 -7.56
CA TYR A 84 -8.39 -24.74 -6.77
C TYR A 84 -8.87 -25.85 -5.82
N LYS A 85 -8.00 -26.83 -5.58
CA LYS A 85 -8.17 -27.88 -4.58
C LYS A 85 -6.87 -28.05 -3.81
N ASN A 86 -6.94 -27.90 -2.50
CA ASN A 86 -5.77 -28.00 -1.62
C ASN A 86 -4.66 -27.02 -2.06
N SER A 87 -3.52 -27.56 -2.48
CA SER A 87 -2.30 -26.83 -2.84
C SER A 87 -2.19 -26.48 -4.33
N SER A 88 -3.12 -26.91 -5.19
CA SER A 88 -3.04 -26.63 -6.62
C SER A 88 -4.33 -26.07 -7.22
N GLY A 89 -4.20 -25.26 -8.27
CA GLY A 89 -5.33 -24.61 -8.90
C GLY A 89 -4.94 -23.62 -9.98
N SER A 90 -5.95 -22.99 -10.56
CA SER A 90 -5.81 -21.90 -11.53
C SER A 90 -6.89 -20.85 -11.34
N VAL A 91 -6.56 -19.65 -11.80
CA VAL A 91 -7.45 -18.50 -11.83
C VAL A 91 -7.32 -17.83 -13.19
N ASP A 92 -8.47 -17.51 -13.78
CA ASP A 92 -8.60 -16.63 -14.93
C ASP A 92 -9.90 -15.87 -14.72
N ILE A 93 -9.81 -14.66 -14.19
CA ILE A 93 -10.96 -13.82 -13.88
C ILE A 93 -10.77 -12.37 -14.31
N GLN A 94 -11.90 -11.71 -14.55
CA GLN A 94 -12.03 -10.30 -14.86
C GLN A 94 -12.96 -9.66 -13.85
N ILE A 95 -12.47 -8.70 -13.07
CA ILE A 95 -13.21 -8.02 -12.01
C ILE A 95 -13.51 -6.59 -12.47
N PRO A 96 -14.77 -6.27 -12.84
CA PRO A 96 -15.15 -4.89 -13.11
C PRO A 96 -15.01 -4.06 -11.84
N ILE A 97 -14.37 -2.89 -11.94
CA ILE A 97 -14.21 -1.95 -10.85
C ILE A 97 -14.60 -0.53 -11.27
N LYS A 98 -15.02 0.25 -10.29
CA LYS A 98 -15.32 1.68 -10.43
C LYS A 98 -14.58 2.46 -9.34
N GLY A 99 -14.13 3.65 -9.68
CA GLY A 99 -13.68 4.65 -8.72
C GLY A 99 -14.47 5.93 -8.86
N SER A 100 -14.12 6.95 -8.07
CA SER A 100 -14.85 8.23 -8.04
C SER A 100 -14.93 8.97 -9.38
N ILE A 101 -14.01 8.71 -10.32
CA ILE A 101 -13.91 9.42 -11.60
C ILE A 101 -13.91 8.52 -12.84
N GLY A 102 -13.94 7.19 -12.70
CA GLY A 102 -13.83 6.29 -13.84
C GLY A 102 -14.13 4.82 -13.55
N TYR A 103 -14.02 4.02 -14.61
CA TYR A 103 -14.25 2.58 -14.59
C TYR A 103 -13.04 1.82 -15.15
N GLY A 104 -12.81 0.62 -14.62
CA GLY A 104 -11.77 -0.28 -15.10
C GLY A 104 -12.16 -1.74 -14.93
N THR A 105 -11.28 -2.61 -15.40
CA THR A 105 -11.40 -4.06 -15.18
C THR A 105 -10.06 -4.58 -14.72
N ILE A 106 -10.02 -5.29 -13.60
CA ILE A 106 -8.84 -6.03 -13.16
C ILE A 106 -8.83 -7.37 -13.90
N TYR A 107 -7.72 -7.68 -14.55
CA TYR A 107 -7.47 -8.98 -15.17
C TYR A 107 -6.53 -9.76 -14.26
N VAL A 108 -6.92 -10.98 -13.93
CA VAL A 108 -6.18 -11.88 -13.04
C VAL A 108 -6.05 -13.23 -13.72
N LYS A 109 -4.81 -13.64 -13.98
CA LYS A 109 -4.48 -14.97 -14.48
C LYS A 109 -3.32 -15.54 -13.70
N GLY A 110 -3.44 -16.78 -13.27
CA GLY A 110 -2.41 -17.41 -12.46
C GLY A 110 -2.72 -18.85 -12.10
N PHE A 111 -1.78 -19.48 -11.41
CA PHE A 111 -1.89 -20.82 -10.89
C PHE A 111 -1.51 -20.86 -9.42
N LYS A 112 -2.04 -21.85 -8.72
CA LYS A 112 -1.66 -22.16 -7.35
C LYS A 112 -0.70 -23.34 -7.40
N ASP A 113 0.49 -23.20 -6.82
CA ASP A 113 1.47 -24.27 -6.66
C ASP A 113 1.94 -24.32 -5.21
N ASP A 114 2.04 -25.53 -4.66
CA ASP A 114 2.39 -25.81 -3.25
C ASP A 114 1.65 -24.97 -2.17
N GLY A 115 0.46 -24.45 -2.49
CA GLY A 115 -0.30 -23.60 -1.57
C GLY A 115 -0.20 -22.10 -1.83
N ASP A 116 0.74 -21.67 -2.67
CA ASP A 116 0.99 -20.28 -3.01
C ASP A 116 0.43 -19.92 -4.40
N TRP A 117 0.01 -18.67 -4.59
CA TRP A 117 -0.48 -18.17 -5.87
C TRP A 117 0.65 -17.51 -6.66
N GLU A 118 0.84 -17.96 -7.89
CA GLU A 118 1.69 -17.35 -8.90
C GLU A 118 0.82 -16.72 -9.98
N TYR A 119 1.03 -15.43 -10.25
CA TYR A 119 0.25 -14.68 -11.22
C TYR A 119 1.04 -14.46 -12.50
N GLU A 120 0.49 -14.92 -13.63
CA GLU A 120 1.01 -14.67 -14.97
C GLU A 120 0.58 -13.29 -15.47
N GLU A 121 -0.67 -12.90 -15.18
CA GLU A 121 -1.23 -11.61 -15.54
C GLU A 121 -1.95 -11.03 -14.32
N LEU A 122 -1.58 -9.82 -13.92
CA LEU A 122 -2.29 -9.06 -12.91
C LEU A 122 -2.19 -7.58 -13.26
N TYR A 123 -3.25 -7.03 -13.84
CA TYR A 123 -3.26 -5.65 -14.31
C TYR A 123 -4.67 -5.06 -14.28
N VAL A 124 -4.75 -3.73 -14.29
CA VAL A 124 -5.99 -2.98 -14.46
C VAL A 124 -6.02 -2.38 -15.85
N LEU A 125 -7.10 -2.62 -16.58
CA LEU A 125 -7.41 -1.93 -17.84
C LEU A 125 -8.40 -0.80 -17.56
N ILE A 126 -7.98 0.44 -17.82
CA ILE A 126 -8.84 1.62 -17.70
C ILE A 126 -9.77 1.69 -18.92
N LYS A 127 -11.09 1.75 -18.68
CA LYS A 127 -12.09 1.62 -19.75
C LYS A 127 -12.01 2.72 -20.80
N ASP A 128 -11.78 3.96 -20.37
CA ASP A 128 -11.84 5.12 -21.28
C ASP A 128 -10.54 5.34 -22.05
N SER A 129 -9.39 5.15 -21.40
CA SER A 129 -8.08 5.39 -22.01
C SER A 129 -7.46 4.13 -22.62
N GLN A 130 -8.01 2.94 -22.32
CA GLN A 130 -7.40 1.64 -22.63
C GLN A 130 -5.97 1.51 -22.07
N LEU A 131 -5.65 2.29 -21.03
CA LEU A 131 -4.37 2.22 -20.33
C LEU A 131 -4.33 0.93 -19.52
N GLU A 132 -3.26 0.16 -19.70
CA GLU A 132 -2.95 -1.01 -18.90
C GLU A 132 -1.99 -0.61 -17.76
N ILE A 133 -2.42 -0.85 -16.53
CA ILE A 133 -1.62 -0.63 -15.33
C ILE A 133 -1.27 -1.99 -14.76
N ASN A 134 -0.02 -2.39 -14.95
CA ASN A 134 0.49 -3.65 -14.42
C ASN A 134 0.64 -3.56 -12.90
N LEU A 135 0.05 -4.52 -12.19
CA LEU A 135 0.07 -4.64 -10.73
C LEU A 135 1.05 -5.71 -10.23
N LEU A 136 1.57 -6.56 -11.12
CA LEU A 136 2.71 -7.41 -10.79
C LEU A 136 3.88 -6.49 -10.45
N GLU A 137 4.55 -6.79 -9.34
CA GLU A 137 5.67 -6.00 -8.85
C GLU A 137 6.59 -5.65 -10.03
N LYS A 138 6.82 -4.34 -10.24
CA LYS A 138 7.99 -3.90 -10.97
C LYS A 138 9.16 -4.33 -10.10
N SER A 139 9.65 -5.54 -10.33
CA SER A 139 10.97 -5.93 -9.85
C SER A 139 11.86 -4.77 -10.24
N LEU A 140 12.34 -4.06 -9.22
CA LEU A 140 13.31 -3.02 -9.43
C LEU A 140 14.52 -3.76 -9.99
N GLU A 141 14.66 -3.77 -11.32
CA GLU A 141 15.96 -3.92 -11.94
C GLU A 141 16.78 -2.77 -11.37
N VAL A 142 17.51 -3.09 -10.30
CA VAL A 142 18.58 -2.26 -9.77
C VAL A 142 19.60 -2.18 -10.92
N ILE A 143 19.49 -1.11 -11.70
CA ILE A 143 20.50 -0.70 -12.69
C ILE A 143 21.77 -0.28 -11.93
#